data_AF-A0A7J5DTB1-F1
#
_entry.id   AF-A0A7J5DTB1-F1
#
_cell.length_a   1.000
_cell.length_b   1.000
_cell.length_c   1.000
_cell.angle_alpha   90.00
_cell.angle_beta   90.00
_cell.angle_gamma   90.00
#
_symmetry.space_group_name_H-M   'P 1'
#
loop_
_entity.id
_entity.type
_entity.pdbx_description
1 polymer ?
#
loop_
_entity_poly.entity_id
_entity_poly.type
_entity_poly.pdbx_seq_one_letter_code
_entity_poly.pdbx_strand_id
1 'polypeptide(L)'
;MTTGQWDPDHVRRQVMRQARYALNVAVLNEDRVPPEGPYDVALTNGLLAVIGALDPNAITNKKGFTLAARELLPIAVSLGLDIDLDVLTEGLDLTQPLRHGRADDEWIQLRPKHIDALRALDDLDGLQLLDEIDQHRTVDDLMVALFAQQASTYADRNVTGIKDYLDMAPTETCEECGRETFVPDGYNPDGEVTVGLCIACGWERDPATAEEMNLLAEFQRKWDRD
;
A
#
# COMPACT_ATOMS: atom_id res chain seq x y z
N MET A 1 -2.96 20.94 -13.08
CA MET A 1 -2.48 19.80 -12.30
C MET A 1 -3.09 18.56 -12.94
N THR A 2 -2.32 17.88 -13.78
CA THR A 2 -2.75 16.65 -14.49
C THR A 2 -2.78 15.51 -13.49
N THR A 3 -3.98 15.13 -13.07
CA THR A 3 -4.33 14.06 -12.12
C THR A 3 -4.14 12.66 -12.72
N GLY A 4 -3.02 12.42 -13.38
CA GLY A 4 -2.81 11.13 -14.00
C GLY A 4 -1.42 11.05 -14.56
N GLN A 5 -0.48 10.60 -13.72
CA GLN A 5 0.61 9.70 -14.07
C GLN A 5 1.64 9.69 -12.94
N TRP A 6 1.66 8.59 -12.18
CA TRP A 6 2.83 8.12 -11.42
C TRP A 6 3.39 9.09 -10.38
N ASP A 7 2.59 9.40 -9.37
CA ASP A 7 3.15 9.88 -8.10
C ASP A 7 3.61 8.64 -7.31
N PRO A 8 4.92 8.45 -7.04
CA PRO A 8 5.41 7.31 -6.25
C PRO A 8 4.74 7.22 -4.88
N ASP A 9 4.34 8.35 -4.30
CA ASP A 9 3.57 8.38 -3.06
C ASP A 9 2.19 7.74 -3.23
N HIS A 10 1.55 7.89 -4.40
CA HIS A 10 0.27 7.27 -4.68
C HIS A 10 0.40 5.75 -4.77
N VAL A 11 1.40 5.24 -5.48
CA VAL A 11 1.67 3.79 -5.60
C VAL A 11 1.96 3.20 -4.23
N ARG A 12 2.83 3.84 -3.45
CA ARG A 12 3.14 3.41 -2.08
C ARG A 12 1.89 3.36 -1.20
N ARG A 13 1.07 4.42 -1.24
CA ARG A 13 -0.18 4.45 -0.46
C ARG A 13 -1.12 3.32 -0.88
N GLN A 14 -1.18 3.00 -2.17
CA GLN A 14 -2.03 1.94 -2.69
C GLN A 14 -1.57 0.55 -2.23
N VAL A 15 -0.28 0.24 -2.36
CA VAL A 15 0.29 -1.01 -1.87
C VAL A 15 0.11 -1.16 -0.36
N MET A 16 0.33 -0.09 0.41
CA MET A 16 0.13 -0.12 1.86
C MET A 16 -1.33 -0.34 2.25
N ARG A 17 -2.30 0.18 1.48
CA ARG A 17 -3.73 -0.08 1.72
C ARG A 17 -4.06 -1.54 1.43
N GLN A 18 -3.64 -2.04 0.29
CA GLN A 18 -3.78 -3.43 -0.13
C GLN A 18 -3.24 -4.39 0.94
N ALA A 19 -1.98 -4.20 1.36
CA ALA A 19 -1.36 -5.03 2.39
C ALA A 19 -2.09 -4.96 3.74
N ARG A 20 -2.51 -3.76 4.18
CA ARG A 20 -3.25 -3.59 5.43
C ARG A 20 -4.61 -4.25 5.40
N TYR A 21 -5.33 -4.15 4.28
CA TYR A 21 -6.57 -4.88 4.08
C TYR A 21 -6.32 -6.38 4.26
N ALA A 22 -5.43 -6.92 3.43
CA ALA A 22 -5.22 -8.35 3.30
C ALA A 22 -4.77 -8.96 4.64
N LEU A 23 -3.77 -8.38 5.31
CA LEU A 23 -3.24 -8.87 6.58
C LEU A 23 -4.28 -8.86 7.71
N ASN A 24 -5.14 -7.84 7.78
CA ASN A 24 -6.17 -7.77 8.82
C ASN A 24 -7.32 -8.75 8.53
N VAL A 25 -7.66 -8.99 7.26
CA VAL A 25 -8.63 -10.03 6.90
C VAL A 25 -8.11 -11.42 7.27
N ALA A 26 -6.85 -11.73 6.97
CA ALA A 26 -6.24 -13.00 7.34
C ALA A 26 -6.29 -13.24 8.86
N VAL A 27 -5.91 -12.22 9.63
CA VAL A 27 -5.93 -12.28 11.10
C VAL A 27 -7.35 -12.47 11.67
N LEU A 28 -8.36 -11.81 11.09
CA LEU A 28 -9.77 -12.02 11.45
C LEU A 28 -10.26 -13.42 11.12
N ASN A 29 -9.83 -13.97 9.98
CA ASN A 29 -10.22 -15.29 9.52
C ASN A 29 -9.69 -16.41 10.43
N GLU A 30 -8.53 -16.21 11.05
CA GLU A 30 -7.96 -17.14 12.02
C GLU A 30 -8.55 -17.01 13.43
N ASP A 31 -9.44 -16.03 13.67
CA ASP A 31 -10.03 -15.70 14.98
C ASP A 31 -8.98 -15.51 16.10
N ARG A 32 -7.81 -14.96 15.74
CA ARG A 32 -6.64 -14.85 16.64
C ARG A 32 -6.58 -13.56 17.46
N VAL A 33 -7.48 -12.60 17.20
CA VAL A 33 -7.47 -11.28 17.84
C VAL A 33 -8.89 -10.76 18.03
N PRO A 34 -9.10 -9.84 19.00
CA PRO A 34 -10.34 -9.08 19.07
C PRO A 34 -10.64 -8.38 17.73
N PRO A 35 -11.88 -8.44 17.24
CA PRO A 35 -12.19 -8.03 15.87
C PRO A 35 -12.14 -6.50 15.64
N GLU A 36 -12.07 -5.70 16.69
CA GLU A 36 -12.50 -4.30 16.64
C GLU A 36 -11.50 -3.38 15.93
N GLY A 37 -10.22 -3.60 16.18
CA GLY A 37 -9.14 -2.93 15.45
C GLY A 37 -9.03 -3.46 14.02
N PRO A 38 -8.86 -4.78 13.81
CA PRO A 38 -8.63 -5.34 12.50
C PRO A 38 -9.77 -5.14 11.51
N TYR A 39 -11.03 -5.21 11.93
CA TYR A 39 -12.17 -5.04 11.02
C TYR A 39 -12.25 -3.63 10.44
N ASP A 40 -12.18 -2.59 11.29
CA ASP A 40 -12.22 -1.19 10.83
C ASP A 40 -11.00 -0.86 9.95
N VAL A 41 -9.83 -1.38 10.31
CA VAL A 41 -8.60 -1.21 9.52
C VAL A 41 -8.73 -1.92 8.17
N ALA A 42 -9.19 -3.16 8.15
CA ALA A 42 -9.38 -3.91 6.92
C ALA A 42 -10.38 -3.20 6.01
N LEU A 43 -11.58 -2.91 6.51
CA LEU A 43 -12.65 -2.30 5.71
C LEU A 43 -12.24 -0.93 5.16
N THR A 44 -11.64 -0.08 5.99
CA THR A 44 -11.18 1.25 5.54
C THR A 44 -10.11 1.11 4.46
N ASN A 45 -9.08 0.29 4.66
CA ASN A 45 -8.01 0.17 3.69
C ASN A 45 -8.47 -0.53 2.39
N GLY A 46 -9.36 -1.51 2.50
CA GLY A 46 -9.97 -2.18 1.35
C GLY A 46 -10.75 -1.20 0.47
N LEU A 47 -11.67 -0.44 1.08
CA LEU A 47 -12.44 0.57 0.36
C LEU A 47 -11.55 1.68 -0.23
N LEU A 48 -10.53 2.14 0.51
CA LEU A 48 -9.58 3.12 -0.01
C LEU A 48 -8.79 2.58 -1.22
N ALA A 49 -8.46 1.28 -1.23
CA ALA A 49 -7.77 0.66 -2.34
C ALA A 49 -8.68 0.61 -3.57
N VAL A 50 -9.87 0.01 -3.46
CA VAL A 50 -10.78 -0.16 -4.61
C VAL A 50 -11.26 1.19 -5.15
N ILE A 51 -11.78 2.07 -4.28
CA ILE A 51 -12.25 3.39 -4.70
C ILE A 51 -11.09 4.22 -5.25
N GLY A 52 -9.91 4.17 -4.61
CA GLY A 52 -8.74 4.92 -5.05
C GLY A 52 -8.22 4.51 -6.42
N ALA A 53 -8.40 3.25 -6.81
CA ALA A 53 -8.06 2.76 -8.14
C ALA A 53 -9.03 3.28 -9.22
N LEU A 54 -10.30 3.53 -8.86
CA LEU A 54 -11.32 4.05 -9.76
C LEU A 54 -11.32 5.60 -9.85
N ASP A 55 -11.31 6.26 -8.70
CA ASP A 55 -11.27 7.71 -8.56
C ASP A 55 -10.46 8.13 -7.31
N PRO A 56 -9.18 8.52 -7.48
CA PRO A 56 -8.32 8.99 -6.40
C PRO A 56 -8.87 10.22 -5.64
N ASN A 57 -9.76 11.01 -6.24
CA ASN A 57 -10.32 12.19 -5.59
C ASN A 57 -11.50 11.82 -4.68
N ALA A 58 -12.17 10.70 -4.94
CA ALA A 58 -13.33 10.24 -4.17
C ALA A 58 -12.96 9.74 -2.77
N ILE A 59 -11.69 9.46 -2.49
CA ILE A 59 -11.22 8.93 -1.21
C ILE A 59 -10.76 9.99 -0.21
N THR A 60 -10.78 11.27 -0.57
CA THR A 60 -10.34 12.37 0.30
C THR A 60 -11.44 13.41 0.53
N ASN A 61 -11.48 13.99 1.72
CA ASN A 61 -12.35 15.12 2.01
C ASN A 61 -11.77 16.44 1.46
N LYS A 62 -12.55 17.52 1.57
CA LYS A 62 -12.14 18.87 1.13
C LYS A 62 -10.87 19.42 1.78
N LYS A 63 -10.41 18.81 2.89
CA LYS A 63 -9.20 19.17 3.60
C LYS A 63 -8.00 18.28 3.22
N GLY A 64 -8.19 17.32 2.31
CA GLY A 64 -7.16 16.37 1.87
C GLY A 64 -6.95 15.18 2.79
N PHE A 65 -7.78 14.98 3.82
CA PHE A 65 -7.70 13.78 4.67
C PHE A 65 -8.46 12.62 4.03
N THR A 66 -7.96 11.41 4.20
CA THR A 66 -8.66 10.19 3.79
C THR A 66 -9.97 10.03 4.54
N LEU A 67 -11.01 9.62 3.82
CA LEU A 67 -12.33 9.35 4.38
C LEU A 67 -12.32 8.08 5.24
N ALA A 68 -13.21 8.02 6.24
CA ALA A 68 -13.40 6.81 7.04
C ALA A 68 -14.29 5.78 6.30
N ALA A 69 -14.25 4.51 6.71
CA ALA A 69 -15.06 3.46 6.08
C ALA A 69 -16.56 3.82 5.96
N ARG A 70 -17.15 4.41 7.01
CA ARG A 70 -18.56 4.84 7.00
C ARG A 70 -18.87 5.88 5.92
N GLU A 71 -17.90 6.72 5.56
CA GLU A 71 -18.04 7.70 4.48
C GLU A 71 -17.77 7.07 3.10
N LEU A 72 -16.87 6.09 3.04
CA LEU A 72 -16.49 5.41 1.81
C LEU A 72 -17.54 4.41 1.30
N LEU A 73 -18.29 3.76 2.20
CA LEU A 73 -19.33 2.79 1.86
C LEU A 73 -20.40 3.34 0.88
N PRO A 74 -21.05 4.49 1.12
CA PRO A 74 -21.99 5.05 0.15
C PRO A 74 -21.30 5.49 -1.15
N ILE A 75 -20.02 5.88 -1.09
CA ILE A 75 -19.24 6.25 -2.28
C ILE A 75 -19.00 5.03 -3.15
N ALA A 76 -18.60 3.89 -2.58
CA ALA A 76 -18.42 2.63 -3.30
C ALA A 76 -19.67 2.25 -4.09
N VAL A 77 -20.84 2.26 -3.46
CA VAL A 77 -22.13 1.96 -4.12
C VAL A 77 -22.42 2.97 -5.23
N SER A 78 -22.17 4.26 -5.01
CA SER A 78 -22.38 5.29 -6.05
C SER A 78 -21.46 5.16 -7.26
N LEU A 79 -20.29 4.53 -7.08
CA LEU A 79 -19.36 4.19 -8.16
C LEU A 79 -19.72 2.86 -8.85
N GLY A 80 -20.78 2.18 -8.40
CA GLY A 80 -21.27 0.93 -8.98
C GLY A 80 -20.54 -0.32 -8.50
N LEU A 81 -19.80 -0.25 -7.38
CA LEU A 81 -19.20 -1.43 -6.76
C LEU A 81 -20.29 -2.32 -6.14
N ASP A 82 -20.24 -3.61 -6.44
CA ASP A 82 -21.13 -4.61 -5.85
C ASP A 82 -20.61 -5.01 -4.47
N ILE A 83 -21.15 -4.37 -3.43
CA ILE A 83 -20.78 -4.62 -2.03
C ILE A 83 -22.02 -4.77 -1.17
N ASP A 84 -21.93 -5.59 -0.12
CA ASP A 84 -22.99 -5.71 0.88
C ASP A 84 -22.92 -4.53 1.87
N LEU A 85 -23.49 -3.39 1.44
CA LEU A 85 -23.49 -2.14 2.20
C LEU A 85 -24.05 -2.34 3.63
N ASP A 86 -25.16 -3.07 3.75
CA ASP A 86 -25.85 -3.24 5.02
C ASP A 86 -25.02 -4.07 5.99
N VAL A 87 -24.45 -5.19 5.52
CA VAL A 87 -23.63 -6.09 6.37
C VAL A 87 -22.31 -5.43 6.76
N LEU A 88 -21.66 -4.69 5.85
CA LEU A 88 -20.43 -3.95 6.17
C LEU A 88 -20.68 -2.80 7.16
N THR A 89 -21.80 -2.10 7.01
CA THR A 89 -22.21 -1.05 7.96
C THR A 89 -22.50 -1.64 9.33
N GLU A 90 -23.22 -2.77 9.39
CA GLU A 90 -23.48 -3.47 10.64
C GLU A 90 -22.17 -3.88 11.34
N GLY A 91 -21.19 -4.40 10.60
CA GLY A 91 -19.88 -4.75 11.15
C GLY A 91 -19.16 -3.56 11.80
N LEU A 92 -19.25 -2.37 11.20
CA LEU A 92 -18.72 -1.13 11.79
C LEU A 92 -19.46 -0.75 13.06
N ASP A 93 -20.79 -0.85 13.06
CA ASP A 93 -21.62 -0.48 14.20
C ASP A 93 -21.34 -1.38 15.42
N LEU A 94 -20.97 -2.63 15.19
CA LEU A 94 -20.58 -3.58 16.23
C LEU A 94 -19.16 -3.31 16.77
N THR A 95 -18.23 -2.88 15.91
CA THR A 95 -16.80 -2.76 16.26
C THR A 95 -16.41 -1.37 16.78
N GLN A 96 -17.08 -0.30 16.34
CA GLN A 96 -16.77 1.07 16.78
C GLN A 96 -16.97 1.33 18.28
N PRO A 97 -18.04 0.85 18.95
CA PRO A 97 -18.22 1.05 20.38
C PRO A 97 -17.06 0.49 21.20
N LEU A 98 -16.61 -0.71 20.87
CA LEU A 98 -15.49 -1.38 21.52
C LEU A 98 -14.18 -0.60 21.33
N ARG A 99 -13.87 -0.17 20.10
CA ARG A 99 -12.70 0.65 19.79
C ARG A 99 -12.66 1.98 20.55
N HIS A 100 -13.82 2.55 20.84
CA HIS A 100 -13.94 3.82 21.55
C HIS A 100 -14.14 3.67 23.06
N GLY A 101 -14.06 2.45 23.60
CA GLY A 101 -14.29 2.17 25.03
C GLY A 101 -15.70 2.58 25.48
N ARG A 102 -16.68 2.51 24.56
CA ARG A 102 -18.09 2.86 24.77
C ARG A 102 -19.01 1.65 24.87
N ALA A 103 -18.47 0.44 24.68
CA ALA A 103 -19.20 -0.77 24.96
C ALA A 103 -19.29 -0.93 26.48
N ASP A 104 -20.51 -1.08 27.00
CA ASP A 104 -20.71 -1.73 28.30
C ASP A 104 -20.17 -3.17 28.18
N ASP A 105 -19.85 -3.85 29.29
CA ASP A 105 -19.10 -5.13 29.39
C ASP A 105 -19.63 -6.34 28.56
N GLU A 106 -20.56 -6.13 27.63
CA GLU A 106 -21.06 -7.09 26.66
C GLU A 106 -20.03 -7.35 25.54
N TRP A 107 -19.63 -8.61 25.44
CA TRP A 107 -18.82 -9.13 24.33
C TRP A 107 -19.63 -9.06 23.02
N ILE A 108 -19.40 -8.03 22.21
CA ILE A 108 -20.04 -7.89 20.90
C ILE A 108 -19.16 -8.60 19.85
N GLN A 109 -19.66 -9.71 19.31
CA GLN A 109 -18.91 -10.55 18.37
C GLN A 109 -19.34 -10.31 16.92
N LEU A 110 -18.36 -10.18 16.02
CA LEU A 110 -18.63 -10.27 14.59
C LEU A 110 -19.16 -11.66 14.24
N ARG A 111 -20.19 -11.71 13.40
CA ARG A 111 -20.72 -12.94 12.83
C ARG A 111 -19.96 -13.30 11.55
N PRO A 112 -19.97 -14.58 11.13
CA PRO A 112 -19.32 -15.02 9.88
C PRO A 112 -19.67 -14.16 8.67
N LYS A 113 -20.93 -13.77 8.52
CA LYS A 113 -21.39 -12.89 7.43
C LYS A 113 -20.63 -11.56 7.32
N HIS A 114 -20.13 -10.99 8.42
CA HIS A 114 -19.37 -9.73 8.36
C HIS A 114 -17.97 -9.96 7.80
N ILE A 115 -17.37 -11.11 8.13
CA ILE A 115 -16.07 -11.53 7.60
C ILE A 115 -16.23 -11.91 6.14
N ASP A 116 -17.28 -12.66 5.79
CA ASP A 116 -17.58 -13.04 4.40
C ASP A 116 -17.78 -11.80 3.52
N ALA A 117 -18.56 -10.80 3.97
CA ALA A 117 -18.74 -9.55 3.25
C ALA A 117 -17.44 -8.75 3.10
N LEU A 118 -16.55 -8.79 4.10
CA LEU A 118 -15.25 -8.14 4.04
C LEU A 118 -14.29 -8.86 3.07
N ARG A 119 -14.34 -10.19 3.03
CA ARG A 119 -13.60 -11.02 2.07
C ARG A 119 -14.09 -10.83 0.65
N ALA A 120 -15.39 -10.64 0.44
CA ALA A 120 -15.97 -10.36 -0.88
C ALA A 120 -15.42 -9.07 -1.51
N LEU A 121 -14.82 -8.15 -0.73
CA LEU A 121 -14.10 -7.02 -1.30
C LEU A 121 -12.87 -7.46 -2.12
N ASP A 122 -12.29 -8.62 -1.83
CA ASP A 122 -11.13 -9.16 -2.55
C ASP A 122 -11.48 -9.56 -3.99
N ASP A 123 -12.75 -9.84 -4.27
CA ASP A 123 -13.25 -10.14 -5.62
C ASP A 123 -13.26 -8.88 -6.51
N LEU A 124 -13.13 -7.68 -5.92
CA LEU A 124 -13.11 -6.41 -6.64
C LEU A 124 -11.73 -6.12 -7.25
N ASP A 125 -11.75 -5.48 -8.42
CA ASP A 125 -10.53 -5.06 -9.11
C ASP A 125 -9.67 -4.19 -8.20
N GLY A 126 -8.42 -4.60 -8.01
CA GLY A 126 -7.44 -3.90 -7.19
C GLY A 126 -7.31 -4.41 -5.75
N LEU A 127 -8.02 -5.46 -5.33
CA LEU A 127 -7.79 -6.09 -4.02
C LEU A 127 -7.34 -7.54 -4.01
N GLN A 128 -7.71 -8.37 -5.00
CA GLN A 128 -7.36 -9.78 -5.26
C GLN A 128 -6.03 -10.29 -4.66
N LEU A 129 -5.94 -10.39 -3.33
CA LEU A 129 -4.69 -10.59 -2.59
C LEU A 129 -4.82 -11.57 -1.43
N LEU A 130 -6.03 -12.04 -1.10
CA LEU A 130 -6.18 -13.03 -0.04
C LEU A 130 -5.50 -14.36 -0.42
N ASP A 131 -5.57 -14.74 -1.70
CA ASP A 131 -4.89 -15.92 -2.23
C ASP A 131 -3.35 -15.74 -2.24
N GLU A 132 -2.85 -14.52 -2.37
CA GLU A 132 -1.42 -14.20 -2.32
C GLU A 132 -0.87 -14.35 -0.90
N ILE A 133 -1.63 -13.94 0.13
CA ILE A 133 -1.19 -14.06 1.53
C ILE A 133 -0.85 -15.50 1.88
N ASP A 134 -1.68 -16.45 1.48
CA ASP A 134 -1.47 -17.86 1.77
C ASP A 134 -0.20 -18.42 1.09
N GLN A 135 0.29 -17.75 0.05
CA GLN A 135 1.48 -18.15 -0.72
C GLN A 135 2.77 -17.53 -0.16
N HIS A 136 2.69 -16.42 0.58
CA HIS A 136 3.85 -15.69 1.09
C HIS A 136 4.15 -16.06 2.55
N ARG A 137 5.39 -16.43 2.83
CA ARG A 137 5.82 -16.87 4.18
C ARG A 137 5.95 -15.72 5.17
N THR A 138 6.21 -14.52 4.68
CA THR A 138 6.43 -13.32 5.50
C THR A 138 5.71 -12.11 4.93
N VAL A 139 5.49 -11.09 5.77
CA VAL A 139 4.94 -9.81 5.34
C VAL A 139 5.87 -9.12 4.33
N ASP A 140 7.19 -9.26 4.48
CA ASP A 140 8.13 -8.65 3.54
C ASP A 140 8.03 -9.29 2.16
N ASP A 141 7.87 -10.62 2.07
CA ASP A 141 7.65 -11.33 0.79
C ASP A 141 6.37 -10.82 0.10
N LEU A 142 5.27 -10.69 0.87
CA LEU A 142 4.01 -10.13 0.36
C LEU A 142 4.20 -8.69 -0.15
N MET A 143 4.89 -7.84 0.61
CA MET A 143 5.14 -6.46 0.20
C MET A 143 5.94 -6.38 -1.11
N VAL A 144 6.98 -7.21 -1.25
CA VAL A 144 7.77 -7.31 -2.48
C VAL A 144 6.89 -7.74 -3.65
N ALA A 145 6.04 -8.75 -3.46
CA ALA A 145 5.12 -9.23 -4.49
C ALA A 145 4.12 -8.13 -4.92
N LEU A 146 3.52 -7.40 -3.97
CA LEU A 146 2.59 -6.31 -4.25
C LEU A 146 3.24 -5.17 -5.03
N PHE A 147 4.44 -4.75 -4.61
CA PHE A 147 5.19 -3.71 -5.32
C PHE A 147 5.58 -4.18 -6.73
N ALA A 148 6.00 -5.44 -6.89
CA ALA A 148 6.31 -6.03 -8.19
C ALA A 148 5.07 -6.15 -9.09
N GLN A 149 3.90 -6.51 -8.55
CA GLN A 149 2.64 -6.62 -9.28
C GLN A 149 2.15 -5.25 -9.75
N GLN A 150 2.20 -4.24 -8.87
CA GLN A 150 1.92 -2.87 -9.27
C GLN A 150 2.88 -2.46 -10.37
N ALA A 151 4.20 -2.57 -10.15
CA ALA A 151 5.22 -2.26 -11.15
C ALA A 151 5.01 -2.99 -12.49
N SER A 152 4.49 -4.23 -12.48
CA SER A 152 4.19 -5.03 -13.69
C SER A 152 2.88 -4.62 -14.40
N THR A 153 1.82 -4.29 -13.66
CA THR A 153 0.59 -3.72 -14.24
C THR A 153 0.88 -2.38 -14.93
N TYR A 154 1.83 -1.67 -14.35
CA TYR A 154 2.45 -0.46 -14.85
C TYR A 154 3.43 -0.73 -16.00
N ALA A 155 4.00 -1.94 -16.07
CA ALA A 155 4.94 -2.39 -17.09
C ALA A 155 4.37 -2.58 -18.47
N ASP A 156 3.13 -3.03 -18.57
CA ASP A 156 2.47 -3.17 -19.85
C ASP A 156 2.20 -1.81 -20.53
N ARG A 157 2.51 -0.68 -19.87
CA ARG A 157 2.44 0.67 -20.46
C ARG A 157 3.79 1.33 -20.79
N ASN A 158 4.92 0.89 -20.22
CA ASN A 158 6.30 1.15 -20.73
C ASN A 158 7.44 0.53 -19.89
N VAL A 159 7.29 -0.69 -19.35
CA VAL A 159 8.31 -1.33 -18.48
C VAL A 159 8.61 -2.75 -18.95
N THR A 160 8.91 -2.87 -20.24
CA THR A 160 9.86 -3.92 -20.67
C THR A 160 11.24 -3.73 -19.99
N GLY A 161 11.48 -2.58 -19.34
CA GLY A 161 12.74 -2.23 -18.64
C GLY A 161 12.96 -2.84 -17.26
N ILE A 162 12.07 -2.68 -16.27
CA ILE A 162 12.37 -2.97 -14.83
C ILE A 162 12.65 -4.46 -14.55
N LYS A 163 11.93 -5.40 -15.18
CA LYS A 163 12.23 -6.83 -14.99
C LYS A 163 13.59 -7.19 -15.58
N ASP A 164 13.88 -6.70 -16.78
CA ASP A 164 15.21 -6.85 -17.40
C ASP A 164 16.28 -6.10 -16.59
N TYR A 165 15.95 -5.01 -15.88
CA TYR A 165 16.84 -4.24 -15.02
C TYR A 165 17.15 -4.93 -13.67
N LEU A 166 16.13 -5.52 -13.04
CA LEU A 166 16.26 -6.30 -11.80
C LEU A 166 17.12 -7.55 -12.01
N ASP A 167 17.12 -8.11 -13.23
CA ASP A 167 17.99 -9.23 -13.62
C ASP A 167 19.40 -8.78 -14.08
N MET A 168 19.62 -7.49 -14.37
CA MET A 168 20.90 -6.98 -14.91
C MET A 168 21.74 -6.16 -13.92
N ALA A 169 21.16 -5.56 -12.88
CA ALA A 169 21.87 -4.73 -11.91
C ALA A 169 21.55 -5.12 -10.45
N PRO A 170 22.55 -5.21 -9.56
CA PRO A 170 22.29 -5.43 -8.14
C PRO A 170 21.52 -4.24 -7.55
N THR A 171 20.49 -4.53 -6.77
CA THR A 171 19.77 -3.54 -5.99
C THR A 171 20.68 -2.92 -4.93
N GLU A 172 20.55 -1.62 -4.70
CA GLU A 172 21.25 -0.89 -3.64
C GLU A 172 20.37 -0.76 -2.38
N THR A 173 21.02 -0.42 -1.27
CA THR A 173 20.32 0.02 -0.06
C THR A 173 19.66 1.38 -0.32
N CYS A 174 18.35 1.45 -0.13
CA CYS A 174 17.63 2.71 -0.16
C CYS A 174 17.97 3.54 1.07
N GLU A 175 18.37 4.80 0.86
CA GLU A 175 18.70 5.74 1.95
C GLU A 175 17.49 6.12 2.80
N GLU A 176 16.30 6.12 2.21
CA GLU A 176 15.08 6.52 2.92
C GLU A 176 14.53 5.40 3.81
N CYS A 177 14.52 4.16 3.32
CA CYS A 177 13.94 3.03 4.06
C CYS A 177 14.94 2.00 4.59
N GLY A 178 16.22 2.13 4.26
CA GLY A 178 17.31 1.25 4.71
C GLY A 178 17.26 -0.18 4.16
N ARG A 179 16.45 -0.46 3.13
CA ARG A 179 16.28 -1.81 2.55
C ARG A 179 17.04 -1.92 1.23
N GLU A 180 17.62 -3.09 0.93
CA GLU A 180 18.24 -3.43 -0.37
C GLU A 180 17.18 -3.58 -1.47
N THR A 181 16.62 -2.46 -1.89
CA THR A 181 15.43 -2.38 -2.75
C THR A 181 15.47 -1.16 -3.67
N PHE A 182 16.59 -0.45 -3.73
CA PHE A 182 16.80 0.64 -4.67
C PHE A 182 17.29 0.08 -6.01
N VAL A 183 16.54 0.34 -7.08
CA VAL A 183 16.87 -0.10 -8.44
C VAL A 183 17.48 1.08 -9.18
N PRO A 184 18.79 1.03 -9.53
CA PRO A 184 19.41 2.00 -10.40
C PRO A 184 18.68 2.06 -11.74
N ASP A 185 18.51 3.24 -12.33
CA ASP A 185 18.02 3.48 -13.70
C ASP A 185 19.08 4.24 -14.54
N GLY A 186 20.20 4.61 -13.92
CA GLY A 186 21.32 5.26 -14.59
C GLY A 186 22.42 5.62 -13.61
N TYR A 187 23.57 6.04 -14.12
CA TYR A 187 24.69 6.51 -13.31
C TYR A 187 24.96 7.98 -13.62
N ASN A 188 25.47 8.70 -12.62
CA ASN A 188 26.08 10.00 -12.85
C ASN A 188 27.25 9.87 -13.87
N PRO A 189 27.73 10.98 -14.47
CA PRO A 189 28.79 10.94 -15.48
C PRO A 189 30.07 10.22 -15.04
N ASP A 190 30.32 10.14 -13.74
CA ASP A 190 31.49 9.50 -13.14
C ASP A 190 31.27 8.02 -12.78
N GLY A 191 30.05 7.50 -12.93
CA GLY A 191 29.72 6.09 -12.67
C GLY A 191 29.57 5.72 -11.18
N GLU A 192 29.64 6.70 -10.27
CA GLU A 192 29.72 6.45 -8.81
C GLU A 192 28.37 6.48 -8.10
N VAL A 193 27.40 7.29 -8.58
CA VAL A 193 26.10 7.44 -7.93
C VAL A 193 24.97 7.17 -8.91
N THR A 194 24.04 6.33 -8.50
CA THR A 194 22.95 5.87 -9.35
C THR A 194 21.70 6.70 -9.17
N VAL A 195 21.12 7.17 -10.28
CA VAL A 195 19.72 7.62 -10.29
C VAL A 195 18.82 6.40 -10.30
N GLY A 196 17.60 6.48 -9.80
CA GLY A 196 16.72 5.31 -9.76
C GLY A 196 15.58 5.41 -8.76
N LEU A 197 14.92 4.28 -8.52
CA LEU A 197 13.72 4.20 -7.68
C LEU A 197 13.84 3.07 -6.67
N CYS A 198 13.46 3.35 -5.43
CA CYS A 198 13.25 2.31 -4.43
C CYS A 198 11.91 1.61 -4.66
N ILE A 199 11.94 0.32 -5.01
CA ILE A 199 10.73 -0.47 -5.20
C ILE A 199 9.97 -0.72 -3.88
N ALA A 200 10.61 -0.59 -2.72
CA ALA A 200 9.95 -0.79 -1.43
C ALA A 200 9.29 0.47 -0.85
N CYS A 201 9.86 1.65 -1.07
CA CYS A 201 9.34 2.88 -0.48
C CYS A 201 8.97 3.96 -1.51
N GLY A 202 9.19 3.72 -2.80
CA GLY A 202 8.91 4.66 -3.89
C GLY A 202 9.82 5.87 -3.91
N TRP A 203 10.87 5.92 -3.08
CA TRP A 203 11.82 7.02 -3.09
C TRP A 203 12.58 7.05 -4.41
N GLU A 204 12.49 8.18 -5.12
CA GLU A 204 13.22 8.43 -6.35
C GLU A 204 14.50 9.20 -6.03
N ARG A 205 15.65 8.68 -6.48
CA ARG A 205 16.91 9.42 -6.52
C ARG A 205 17.04 10.02 -7.91
N ASP A 206 16.62 11.28 -8.05
CA ASP A 206 16.77 12.01 -9.30
C ASP A 206 18.24 12.43 -9.54
N PRO A 207 18.60 12.93 -10.74
CA PRO A 207 19.98 13.35 -11.03
C PRO A 207 20.54 14.41 -10.08
N ALA A 208 19.70 15.35 -9.62
CA ALA A 208 20.14 16.42 -8.72
C ALA A 208 20.44 15.88 -7.32
N THR A 209 19.58 14.99 -6.82
CA THR A 209 19.74 14.29 -5.54
C THR A 209 20.97 13.38 -5.59
N ALA A 210 21.18 12.66 -6.69
CA ALA A 210 22.37 11.85 -6.90
C ALA A 210 23.66 12.69 -6.90
N GLU A 211 23.65 13.87 -7.54
CA GLU A 211 24.78 14.79 -7.55
C GLU A 211 25.07 15.36 -6.14
N GLU A 212 24.05 15.80 -5.42
CA GLU A 212 24.19 16.31 -4.05
C GLU A 212 24.75 15.24 -3.11
N MET A 213 24.24 14.01 -3.20
CA MET A 213 24.75 12.87 -2.45
C MET A 213 26.21 12.57 -2.77
N ASN A 214 26.61 12.66 -4.04
CA ASN A 214 27.99 12.45 -4.43
C ASN A 214 28.91 13.50 -3.79
N LEU A 215 28.52 14.78 -3.87
CA LEU A 215 29.26 15.89 -3.27
C LEU A 215 29.43 15.69 -1.76
N LEU A 216 28.36 15.31 -1.05
CA LEU A 216 28.42 15.01 0.38
C LEU A 216 29.38 13.85 0.69
N ALA A 217 29.32 12.77 -0.09
CA ALA A 217 30.23 11.63 0.05
C ALA A 217 31.70 12.02 -0.21
N GLU A 218 31.98 12.87 -1.19
CA GLU A 218 33.32 13.40 -1.44
C GLU A 218 33.83 14.29 -0.31
N PHE A 219 32.97 15.15 0.23
CA PHE A 219 33.30 15.99 1.39
C PHE A 219 33.66 15.13 2.61
N GLN A 220 32.87 14.10 2.89
CA GLN A 220 33.14 13.16 3.98
C GLN A 220 34.47 12.42 3.77
N ARG A 221 34.72 11.91 2.55
CA ARG A 221 35.99 11.26 2.18
C ARG A 221 37.22 12.16 2.38
N LYS A 222 37.09 13.46 2.12
CA LYS A 222 38.17 14.45 2.35
C LYS A 222 38.36 14.72 3.83
N TRP A 223 37.26 14.88 4.57
CA TRP A 223 37.29 15.13 6.01
C TRP A 223 37.91 13.97 6.80
N ASP A 224 37.61 12.72 6.43
CA ASP A 224 38.15 11.53 7.11
C ASP A 224 39.64 11.26 6.78
N ARG A 225 40.22 11.98 5.81
CA ARG A 225 41.64 11.88 5.44
C ARG A 225 42.55 12.88 6.17
N ASP A 226 41.99 13.92 6.78
CA ASP A 226 42.69 14.93 7.57
C ASP A 226 42.66 14.60 9.07
#